data_AF-A0A1H7ZV26-F1
#
_entry.id   AF-A0A1H7ZV26-F1
#
_cell.length_a   1.000
_cell.length_b   1.000
_cell.length_c   1.000
_cell.angle_alpha   90.00
_cell.angle_beta   90.00
_cell.angle_gamma   90.00
#
_symmetry.space_group_name_H-M   'P 1'
#
loop_
_entity.id
_entity.type
_entity.pdbx_description
1 polymer ?
#
loop_
_entity_poly.entity_id
_entity_poly.type
_entity_poly.pdbx_seq_one_letter_code
_entity_poly.pdbx_strand_id
1 'polypeptide(L)'
;MYKLAEEVTAGLEGMEVPLRVAVMGCVVNGPGEAREADLGVASGNGKGQIFVKGEVIKTVPESKIVETLIEEALKLAEQMQEAGVESGTPTVVAAE
;
A
#
# COMPACT_ATOMS: atom_id res chain seq x y z
N MET A 1 10.80 10.07 0.74
CA MET A 1 9.82 9.35 -0.10
C MET A 1 10.37 8.05 -0.65
N TYR A 2 11.49 8.07 -1.41
CA TYR A 2 12.07 6.87 -2.03
C TYR A 2 12.28 5.67 -1.10
N LYS A 3 12.83 5.90 0.11
CA LYS A 3 13.07 4.83 1.08
C LYS A 3 11.82 4.03 1.47
N LEU A 4 10.68 4.70 1.64
CA LEU A 4 9.43 4.03 2.01
C LEU A 4 8.91 3.16 0.87
N ALA A 5 8.96 3.66 -0.36
CA ALA A 5 8.56 2.91 -1.54
C ALA A 5 9.47 1.69 -1.76
N GLU A 6 10.78 1.81 -1.55
CA GLU A 6 11.72 0.69 -1.62
C GLU A 6 11.45 -0.35 -0.53
N GLU A 7 11.26 0.06 0.72
CA GLU A 7 10.95 -0.87 1.83
C GLU A 7 9.64 -1.61 1.60
N VAL A 8 8.61 -0.91 1.11
CA VAL A 8 7.33 -1.53 0.73
C VAL A 8 7.52 -2.47 -0.46
N THR A 9 8.24 -2.07 -1.50
CA THR A 9 8.50 -2.91 -2.68
C THR A 9 9.20 -4.20 -2.26
N ALA A 10 10.28 -4.11 -1.48
CA ALA A 10 11.02 -5.28 -0.99
C ALA A 10 10.16 -6.19 -0.09
N GLY A 11 9.23 -5.62 0.69
CA GLY A 11 8.30 -6.39 1.51
C GLY A 11 7.19 -7.08 0.71
N LEU A 12 6.90 -6.59 -0.49
CA LEU A 12 5.92 -7.17 -1.42
C LEU A 12 6.58 -8.07 -2.48
N GLU A 13 7.91 -8.06 -2.61
CA GLU A 13 8.64 -8.96 -3.50
C GLU A 13 8.36 -10.42 -3.14
N GLY A 14 7.91 -11.21 -4.12
CA GLY A 14 7.56 -12.63 -3.94
C GLY A 14 6.08 -12.90 -3.67
N MET A 15 5.22 -11.87 -3.57
CA MET A 15 3.78 -12.07 -3.54
C MET A 15 3.24 -12.38 -4.95
N GLU A 16 2.44 -13.44 -5.07
CA GLU A 16 1.80 -13.84 -6.34
C GLU A 16 0.36 -13.33 -6.43
N VAL A 17 0.13 -12.08 -6.03
CA VAL A 17 -1.17 -11.41 -6.13
C VAL A 17 -1.09 -10.08 -6.88
N PRO A 18 -2.11 -9.76 -7.71
CA PRO A 18 -2.15 -8.52 -8.48
C PRO A 18 -2.59 -7.33 -7.61
N LEU A 19 -1.82 -7.00 -6.57
CA LEU A 19 -2.09 -5.86 -5.70
C LEU A 19 -1.47 -4.58 -6.23
N ARG A 20 -2.26 -3.51 -6.32
CA ARG A 20 -1.75 -2.17 -6.63
C ARG A 20 -1.54 -1.40 -5.34
N VAL A 21 -0.30 -1.01 -5.08
CA VAL A 21 0.10 -0.32 -3.85
C VAL A 21 0.58 1.09 -4.17
N ALA A 22 -0.08 2.11 -3.62
CA ALA A 22 0.30 3.51 -3.81
C ALA A 22 1.09 4.06 -2.60
N VAL A 23 2.28 4.61 -2.82
CA VAL A 23 3.10 5.26 -1.79
C VAL A 23 3.20 6.74 -2.09
N MET A 24 2.63 7.56 -1.20
CA MET A 24 2.56 9.01 -1.33
C MET A 24 3.23 9.67 -0.12
N GLY A 25 3.94 10.77 -0.33
CA GLY A 25 4.60 11.52 0.76
C GLY A 25 3.94 12.81 1.16
N CYS A 26 2.72 13.08 0.67
CA CYS A 26 1.83 14.08 1.25
C CYS A 26 0.36 13.73 0.93
N VAL A 27 -0.54 13.99 1.88
CA VAL A 27 -1.99 13.64 1.82
C VAL A 27 -2.74 14.34 0.67
N VAL A 28 -2.14 15.36 0.06
CA VAL A 28 -2.86 16.37 -0.74
C VAL A 28 -3.14 15.92 -2.18
N ASN A 29 -2.39 14.98 -2.75
CA ASN A 29 -2.55 14.52 -4.15
C ASN A 29 -3.18 13.12 -4.28
N GLY A 30 -3.78 12.60 -3.20
CA GLY A 30 -4.24 11.21 -3.13
C GLY A 30 -5.42 10.74 -3.99
N PRO A 31 -6.44 11.53 -4.37
CA PRO A 31 -7.75 10.95 -4.68
C PRO A 31 -7.83 10.22 -6.03
N GLY A 32 -6.95 10.51 -6.99
CA GLY A 32 -6.91 9.82 -8.29
C GLY A 32 -6.21 8.47 -8.18
N GLU A 33 -4.94 8.48 -7.77
CA GLU A 33 -4.10 7.28 -7.70
C GLU A 33 -4.50 6.33 -6.57
N ALA A 34 -4.98 6.83 -5.42
CA ALA A 34 -5.42 5.98 -4.31
C ALA A 34 -6.78 5.31 -4.55
N ARG A 35 -7.58 5.78 -5.52
CA ARG A 35 -8.82 5.10 -5.95
C ARG A 35 -8.54 3.92 -6.88
N GLU A 36 -7.45 4.00 -7.63
CA GLU A 36 -7.01 2.92 -8.52
C GLU A 36 -6.14 1.88 -7.80
N ALA A 37 -5.63 2.22 -6.61
CA ALA A 37 -4.85 1.33 -5.77
C ALA A 37 -5.75 0.52 -4.81
N ASP A 38 -5.45 -0.77 -4.66
CA ASP A 38 -6.09 -1.62 -3.66
C ASP A 38 -5.66 -1.22 -2.25
N LEU A 39 -4.40 -0.82 -2.12
CA LEU A 39 -3.75 -0.42 -0.88
C LEU A 39 -2.90 0.83 -1.10
N GLY A 40 -2.80 1.69 -0.10
CA GLY A 40 -1.91 2.84 -0.18
C GLY A 40 -1.49 3.40 1.16
N VAL A 41 -0.46 4.22 1.13
CA VAL A 41 -0.03 5.04 2.27
C VAL A 41 0.23 6.47 1.86
N ALA A 42 -0.22 7.40 2.70
CA ALA A 42 0.23 8.78 2.70
C ALA A 42 1.02 9.06 3.97
N SER A 43 2.34 9.25 3.85
CA SER A 43 3.18 9.71 4.97
C SER A 43 3.21 11.24 5.02
N GLY A 44 3.22 11.81 6.23
CA GLY A 44 3.38 13.24 6.45
C GLY A 44 3.36 13.59 7.94
N ASN A 45 4.11 14.61 8.36
CA ASN A 45 4.20 15.05 9.77
C ASN A 45 4.55 13.90 10.76
N GLY A 46 5.44 12.96 10.36
CA GLY A 46 5.89 11.85 11.20
C GLY A 46 4.88 10.71 11.41
N LYS A 47 3.79 10.70 10.65
CA LYS A 47 2.75 9.67 10.66
C LYS A 47 2.37 9.26 9.24
N GLY A 48 1.88 8.04 9.10
CA GLY A 48 1.30 7.54 7.86
C GLY A 48 -0.16 7.16 8.03
N GLN A 49 -0.96 7.51 7.03
CA GLN A 49 -2.33 7.02 6.91
C GLN A 49 -2.33 5.88 5.90
N ILE A 50 -2.85 4.72 6.30
CA ILE A 50 -3.03 3.55 5.46
C ILE A 50 -4.44 3.61 4.89
N PHE A 51 -4.54 3.42 3.57
CA PHE A 51 -5.78 3.45 2.82
C PHE A 51 -5.99 2.10 2.13
N VAL A 52 -7.22 1.60 2.13
CA VAL A 52 -7.63 0.43 1.36
C VAL A 52 -8.77 0.86 0.47
N LYS A 53 -8.64 0.64 -0.85
CA LYS A 53 -9.65 1.04 -1.86
C LYS A 53 -10.09 2.50 -1.74
N GLY A 54 -9.16 3.38 -1.40
CA GLY A 54 -9.40 4.82 -1.23
C GLY A 54 -9.98 5.26 0.12
N GLU A 55 -10.18 4.34 1.08
CA GLU A 55 -10.67 4.67 2.43
C GLU A 55 -9.57 4.54 3.49
N VAL A 56 -9.44 5.53 4.39
CA VAL A 56 -8.50 5.45 5.51
C VAL A 56 -8.95 4.39 6.50
N ILE A 57 -8.20 3.31 6.62
CA ILE A 57 -8.48 2.27 7.60
C ILE A 57 -7.70 2.46 8.90
N LYS A 58 -6.52 3.10 8.84
CA LYS A 58 -5.61 3.20 9.98
C LYS A 58 -4.65 4.37 9.86
N THR A 59 -4.28 4.96 11.00
CA THR A 59 -3.18 5.91 11.10
C THR A 59 -2.12 5.36 12.04
N VAL A 60 -0.87 5.32 11.59
CA VAL A 60 0.26 4.75 12.34
C VAL A 60 1.45 5.72 12.33
N PRO A 61 2.37 5.65 13.31
CA PRO A 61 3.62 6.40 13.23
C PRO A 61 4.47 5.94 12.04
N GLU A 62 5.35 6.81 11.53
CA GLU A 62 6.17 6.53 10.35
C GLU A 62 6.93 5.19 10.43
N SER A 63 7.48 4.87 11.61
CA SER A 63 8.20 3.62 11.86
C SER A 63 7.36 2.34 11.73
N LYS A 64 6.04 2.46 11.79
CA LYS A 64 5.11 1.31 11.67
C LYS A 64 4.40 1.24 10.32
N ILE A 65 4.62 2.22 9.45
CA ILE A 65 3.96 2.26 8.14
C ILE A 65 4.24 0.99 7.36
N VAL A 66 5.53 0.66 7.18
CA VAL A 66 5.96 -0.47 6.34
C VAL A 66 5.38 -1.77 6.87
N GLU A 67 5.55 -2.03 8.18
CA GLU A 67 5.02 -3.20 8.87
C GLU A 67 3.50 -3.34 8.65
N THR A 68 2.75 -2.29 8.97
CA THR A 68 1.28 -2.32 8.83
C THR A 68 0.84 -2.47 7.37
N LEU A 69 1.53 -1.83 6.43
CA LEU A 69 1.16 -1.91 5.03
C LEU A 69 1.39 -3.33 4.47
N ILE A 70 2.50 -3.98 4.83
CA ILE A 70 2.76 -5.38 4.44
C ILE A 70 1.71 -6.32 5.04
N GLU A 71 1.36 -6.14 6.33
CA GLU A 71 0.30 -6.92 6.97
C GLU A 71 -1.05 -6.80 6.24
N GLU A 72 -1.43 -5.59 5.86
CA GLU A 72 -2.70 -5.37 5.14
C GLU A 72 -2.62 -5.89 3.69
N ALA A 73 -1.46 -5.78 3.03
CA ALA A 73 -1.25 -6.37 1.71
C ALA A 73 -1.40 -7.89 1.75
N LEU A 74 -0.80 -8.56 2.73
CA LEU A 74 -0.94 -10.02 2.90
C LEU A 74 -2.40 -10.44 3.13
N LYS A 75 -3.14 -9.71 3.96
CA LYS A 75 -4.57 -9.99 4.17
C LYS A 75 -5.39 -9.82 2.89
N LEU A 76 -5.13 -8.76 2.12
CA LEU A 76 -5.79 -8.54 0.84
C LEU A 76 -5.40 -9.62 -0.17
N ALA A 77 -4.14 -10.06 -0.15
CA ALA A 77 -3.63 -11.16 -0.97
C ALA A 77 -4.41 -12.45 -0.71
N GLU A 78 -4.54 -12.85 0.56
CA GLU A 78 -5.30 -14.03 0.97
C GLU A 78 -6.77 -13.92 0.52
N GLN A 79 -7.42 -12.77 0.77
CA GLN A 79 -8.81 -12.55 0.35
C GLN A 79 -9.01 -12.62 -1.16
N MET A 80 -8.06 -12.12 -1.95
CA MET A 80 -8.09 -12.19 -3.41
C MET A 80 -7.91 -13.64 -3.91
N GLN A 81 -7.01 -14.41 -3.29
CA GLN A 81 -6.81 -15.83 -3.60
C GLN A 81 -8.05 -16.66 -3.27
N GLU A 82 -8.69 -16.41 -2.12
CA GLU A 82 -9.95 -17.06 -1.75
C GLU A 82 -11.11 -16.69 -2.69
N ALA A 83 -11.12 -15.46 -3.20
CA ALA A 83 -12.08 -15.00 -4.20
C ALA A 83 -11.82 -15.53 -5.62
N GLY A 84 -10.75 -16.32 -5.83
CA GLY A 84 -10.39 -16.91 -7.11
C GLY A 84 -9.80 -15.91 -8.11
N VAL A 85 -9.21 -14.81 -7.63
CA VAL A 85 -8.46 -13.86 -8.47
C VAL A 85 -7.20 -14.55 -8.98
N GLU A 86 -6.94 -14.43 -10.28
CA GLU A 86 -5.74 -14.99 -10.91
C GLU A 86 -4.45 -14.45 -10.29
N SER A 87 -3.46 -15.33 -10.15
CA SER A 87 -2.13 -14.96 -9.66
C SER A 87 -1.52 -13.84 -10.50
N GLY A 88 -0.91 -12.86 -9.84
CA GLY A 88 -0.29 -11.71 -10.49
C GLY A 88 0.86 -11.16 -9.67
N THR A 89 1.51 -10.10 -10.13
CA THR A 89 2.60 -9.46 -9.39
C THR A 89 2.12 -8.16 -8.77
N PRO A 90 2.43 -7.88 -7.49
CA PRO A 90 2.11 -6.61 -6.88
C PRO A 90 2.89 -5.51 -7.61
N THR A 91 2.24 -4.37 -7.83
CA THR A 91 2.83 -3.20 -8.46
C THR A 91 2.82 -2.06 -7.46
N VAL A 92 4.01 -1.55 -7.12
CA VAL A 92 4.15 -0.37 -6.27
C VAL A 92 4.27 0.87 -7.14
N VAL A 93 3.38 1.84 -6.91
CA VAL A 93 3.39 3.15 -7.55
C VAL A 93 3.81 4.17 -6.50
N ALA A 94 4.97 4.80 -6.69
CA ALA A 94 5.42 5.91 -5.87
C ALA A 94 5.08 7.22 -6.57
N ALA A 95 4.26 8.05 -5.93
CA ALA A 95 3.94 9.40 -6.41
C ALA A 95 4.93 10.41 -5.80
N GLU A 96 5.57 11.20 -6.67
CA GLU A 96 6.49 12.29 -6.28
C GLU A 96 5.76 13.54 -5.75
#